data_AF-A0A7J3ABG2-F1
#
_entry.id   AF-A0A7J3ABG2-F1
#
_cell.length_a   1.000
_cell.length_b   1.000
_cell.length_c   1.000
_cell.angle_alpha   90.00
_cell.angle_beta   90.00
_cell.angle_gamma   90.00
#
_symmetry.space_group_name_H-M   'P 1'
#
loop_
_entity.id
_entity.type
_entity.pdbx_description
1 polymer ?
#
loop_
_entity_poly.entity_id
_entity_poly.type
_entity_poly.pdbx_seq_one_letter_code
_entity_poly.pdbx_strand_id
1 'polypeptide(L)'
;ELTKEPKALVYLFDAVFSVNPLNYVSNMFLSAAVYNRFFQPQLHLLSKCDLLPQNEVDKIIDWSVNPKALEYAIEQKLEDMKRLFSRNMMRAISQLGLKFTLMPVSAKTNDGFINFNMALERILVGGDKYTY
;
A
#
# COMPACT_ATOMS: atom_id res chain seq x y z
N GLU A 1 -17.38 -18.53 -5.04
CA GLU A 1 -16.32 -18.74 -4.03
C GLU A 1 -14.96 -18.66 -4.69
N LEU A 2 -13.92 -18.27 -3.96
CA LEU A 2 -12.55 -18.34 -4.45
C LEU A 2 -12.11 -19.83 -4.43
N THR A 3 -11.66 -20.39 -5.57
CA THR A 3 -10.99 -21.71 -5.72
C THR A 3 -9.95 -22.07 -4.62
N LYS A 4 -9.58 -23.35 -4.47
CA LYS A 4 -8.68 -23.85 -3.40
C LYS A 4 -7.17 -23.62 -3.60
N GLU A 5 -6.77 -23.04 -4.73
CA GLU A 5 -5.36 -22.79 -5.06
C GLU A 5 -4.77 -21.62 -4.24
N PRO A 6 -3.44 -21.56 -4.07
CA PRO A 6 -2.77 -20.42 -3.43
C PRO A 6 -3.14 -19.10 -4.12
N LYS A 7 -3.42 -18.07 -3.32
CA LYS A 7 -3.95 -16.79 -3.80
C LYS A 7 -3.33 -15.62 -3.08
N ALA A 8 -3.26 -14.53 -3.82
CA ALA A 8 -2.93 -13.22 -3.29
C ALA A 8 -3.83 -12.18 -3.94
N LEU A 9 -4.16 -11.15 -3.19
CA LEU A 9 -4.80 -9.94 -3.69
C LEU A 9 -3.71 -8.90 -3.97
N VAL A 10 -3.81 -8.23 -5.10
CA VAL A 10 -2.95 -7.09 -5.43
C VAL A 10 -3.81 -5.84 -5.33
N TYR A 11 -3.54 -5.01 -4.34
CA TYR A 11 -4.23 -3.76 -4.10
C TYR A 11 -3.38 -2.59 -4.63
N LEU A 12 -3.94 -1.84 -5.56
CA LEU A 12 -3.24 -0.73 -6.22
C LEU A 12 -3.60 0.61 -5.57
N PHE A 13 -2.58 1.31 -5.11
CA PHE A 13 -2.62 2.72 -4.78
C PHE A 13 -2.25 3.50 -6.04
N ASP A 14 -2.97 4.56 -6.36
CA ASP A 14 -2.59 5.47 -7.43
C ASP A 14 -1.60 6.52 -6.87
N ALA A 15 -0.40 6.60 -7.45
CA ALA A 15 0.64 7.49 -6.96
C ALA A 15 0.20 8.96 -6.93
N VAL A 16 -0.44 9.44 -8.00
CA VAL A 16 -0.84 10.84 -8.15
C VAL A 16 -1.82 11.25 -7.06
N PHE A 17 -2.77 10.36 -6.72
CA PHE A 17 -3.72 10.62 -5.63
C PHE A 17 -3.11 10.45 -4.25
N SER A 18 -2.11 9.58 -4.11
CA SER A 18 -1.48 9.23 -2.82
C SER A 18 -0.53 10.31 -2.29
N VAL A 19 -0.17 11.33 -3.08
CA VAL A 19 0.61 12.51 -2.61
C VAL A 19 -0.13 13.28 -1.51
N ASN A 20 -1.46 13.22 -1.51
CA ASN A 20 -2.29 13.82 -0.47
C ASN A 20 -2.44 12.83 0.71
N PRO A 21 -2.05 13.21 1.95
CA PRO A 21 -2.10 12.29 3.09
C PRO A 21 -3.52 11.84 3.46
N LEU A 22 -4.55 12.67 3.24
CA LEU A 22 -5.94 12.28 3.48
C LEU A 22 -6.37 11.17 2.51
N ASN A 23 -6.03 11.33 1.23
CA ASN A 23 -6.34 10.32 0.21
C ASN A 23 -5.59 9.02 0.50
N TYR A 24 -4.31 9.12 0.87
CA TYR A 24 -3.50 7.98 1.26
C TYR A 24 -4.13 7.21 2.43
N VAL A 25 -4.48 7.89 3.53
CA VAL A 25 -5.11 7.25 4.69
C VAL A 25 -6.48 6.65 4.36
N SER A 26 -7.29 7.35 3.57
CA SER A 26 -8.60 6.84 3.13
C SER A 26 -8.44 5.57 2.29
N ASN A 27 -7.44 5.52 1.41
CA ASN A 27 -7.16 4.35 0.59
C ASN A 27 -6.57 3.19 1.42
N MET A 28 -5.77 3.50 2.45
CA MET A 28 -5.29 2.52 3.43
C MET A 28 -6.47 1.87 4.18
N PHE A 29 -7.49 2.65 4.53
CA PHE A 29 -8.71 2.14 5.16
C PHE A 29 -9.53 1.25 4.22
N LEU A 30 -9.70 1.64 2.96
CA LEU A 30 -10.35 0.79 1.96
C LEU A 30 -9.58 -0.52 1.75
N SER A 31 -8.26 -0.44 1.66
CA SER A 31 -7.37 -1.60 1.58
C SER A 31 -7.52 -2.54 2.78
N ALA A 32 -7.65 -1.99 4.00
CA ALA A 32 -7.93 -2.75 5.21
C ALA A 32 -9.29 -3.45 5.16
N ALA A 33 -10.32 -2.78 4.64
CA ALA A 33 -11.65 -3.36 4.49
C ALA A 33 -11.64 -4.55 3.50
N VAL A 34 -10.90 -4.42 2.39
CA VAL A 34 -10.71 -5.50 1.42
C VAL A 34 -10.00 -6.69 2.06
N TYR A 35 -8.90 -6.45 2.79
CA TYR A 35 -8.19 -7.51 3.50
C TYR A 35 -9.12 -8.28 4.46
N ASN A 36 -9.88 -7.56 5.29
CA ASN A 36 -10.82 -8.17 6.24
C ASN A 36 -11.97 -8.92 5.55
N ARG A 37 -12.33 -8.55 4.32
CA ARG A 37 -13.40 -9.23 3.58
C ARG A 37 -12.97 -10.61 3.08
N PHE A 38 -11.72 -10.75 2.64
CA PHE A 38 -11.23 -11.93 1.93
C PHE A 38 -10.31 -12.82 2.77
N PHE A 39 -9.65 -12.27 3.79
CA PHE A 39 -8.64 -12.96 4.61
C PHE A 39 -7.60 -13.70 3.76
N GLN A 40 -7.19 -13.08 2.65
CA GLN A 40 -6.12 -13.58 1.78
C GLN A 40 -4.87 -12.70 1.93
N PRO A 41 -3.67 -13.23 1.66
CA PRO A 41 -2.48 -12.41 1.51
C PRO A 41 -2.72 -11.24 0.55
N GLN A 42 -2.32 -10.04 0.93
CA GLN A 42 -2.53 -8.82 0.15
C GLN A 42 -1.21 -8.09 -0.06
N LEU A 43 -0.84 -7.89 -1.33
CA LEU A 43 0.27 -7.05 -1.77
C LEU A 43 -0.25 -5.65 -2.08
N HIS A 44 0.47 -4.63 -1.64
CA HIS A 44 0.13 -3.25 -1.91
C HIS A 44 1.16 -2.65 -2.87
N LEU A 45 0.68 -2.18 -4.03
CA LEU A 45 1.55 -1.52 -5.02
C LEU A 45 1.18 -0.05 -5.12
N LEU A 46 2.18 0.81 -5.27
CA LEU A 46 2.01 2.20 -5.66
C LEU A 46 2.18 2.28 -7.18
N SER A 47 1.08 2.39 -7.89
CA SER A 47 1.03 2.40 -9.36
C SER A 47 1.25 3.80 -9.94
N LYS A 48 1.68 3.85 -11.20
CA LYS A 48 1.88 5.10 -11.97
C LYS A 48 2.98 6.00 -11.39
N CYS A 49 4.01 5.40 -10.78
CA CYS A 49 5.14 6.16 -10.22
C CYS A 49 5.88 7.02 -11.26
N ASP A 50 5.80 6.68 -12.54
CA ASP A 50 6.37 7.46 -13.65
C ASP A 50 5.74 8.86 -13.81
N LEU A 51 4.58 9.11 -13.19
CA LEU A 51 3.91 10.41 -13.23
C LEU A 51 4.38 11.37 -12.12
N LEU A 52 5.21 10.91 -11.19
CA LEU A 52 5.69 11.71 -10.07
C LEU A 52 7.21 11.83 -10.05
N PRO A 53 7.75 12.95 -9.53
CA PRO A 53 9.15 13.03 -9.14
C PRO A 53 9.51 11.96 -8.11
N GLN A 54 10.73 11.42 -8.21
CA GLN A 54 11.21 10.33 -7.32
C GLN A 54 11.07 10.67 -5.83
N ASN A 55 11.34 11.92 -5.43
CA ASN A 55 11.23 12.36 -4.05
C ASN A 55 9.80 12.30 -3.48
N GLU A 56 8.77 12.50 -4.32
CA GLU A 56 7.37 12.34 -3.88
C GLU A 56 6.99 10.85 -3.80
N VAL A 57 7.51 10.02 -4.71
CA VAL A 57 7.34 8.56 -4.62
C VAL A 57 7.97 8.02 -3.33
N ASP A 58 9.21 8.40 -3.03
CA ASP A 58 9.95 7.97 -1.84
C ASP A 58 9.25 8.39 -0.55
N LYS A 59 8.65 9.58 -0.54
CA LYS A 59 7.86 10.09 0.59
C LYS A 59 6.60 9.27 0.85
N ILE A 60 5.88 8.87 -0.21
CA ILE A 60 4.70 8.00 -0.06
C ILE A 60 5.12 6.61 0.44
N ILE A 61 6.24 6.09 -0.06
CA ILE A 61 6.81 4.83 0.43
C ILE A 61 7.22 4.95 1.90
N ASP A 62 7.84 6.06 2.31
CA ASP A 62 8.22 6.31 3.70
C ASP A 62 7.00 6.29 4.63
N TRP A 63 5.88 6.89 4.24
CA TRP A 63 4.62 6.79 5.00
C TRP A 63 4.14 5.35 5.21
N SER A 64 4.48 4.45 4.30
CA SER A 64 4.08 3.04 4.36
C SER A 64 4.90 2.20 5.34
N VAL A 65 6.13 2.63 5.64
CA VAL A 65 7.08 1.92 6.52
C VAL A 65 7.32 2.68 7.84
N ASN A 66 7.04 3.97 7.88
CA ASN A 66 7.27 4.86 9.02
C ASN A 66 5.97 5.58 9.43
N PRO A 67 5.23 5.03 10.40
CA PRO A 67 3.98 5.64 10.88
C PRO A 67 4.16 7.08 11.39
N LYS A 68 5.33 7.43 11.94
CA LYS A 68 5.61 8.80 12.42
C LYS A 68 5.73 9.80 11.27
N ALA A 69 6.26 9.38 10.11
CA ALA A 69 6.33 10.24 8.94
C ALA A 69 4.94 10.56 8.39
N LEU A 70 4.05 9.57 8.38
CA LEU A 70 2.65 9.78 8.00
C LEU A 70 1.91 10.67 9.00
N GLU A 71 2.11 10.43 10.30
CA GLU A 71 1.54 11.27 11.36
C GLU A 71 1.99 12.73 11.18
N TYR A 72 3.29 12.98 11.01
CA TYR A 72 3.79 14.32 10.74
C TYR A 72 3.14 14.97 9.50
N ALA A 73 2.96 14.22 8.41
CA ALA A 73 2.32 14.73 7.20
C ALA A 73 0.84 15.08 7.42
N ILE A 74 0.11 14.30 8.21
CA ILE A 74 -1.29 14.58 8.60
C ILE A 74 -1.36 15.86 9.43
N GLU A 75 -0.46 16.00 10.41
CA GLU A 75 -0.45 17.12 11.34
C GLU A 75 -0.10 18.44 10.65
N GLN A 76 0.77 18.39 9.63
CA GLN A 76 1.20 19.56 8.87
C GLN A 76 0.24 19.97 7.74
N LYS A 77 -0.42 19.00 7.08
CA LYS A 77 -1.19 19.27 5.85
C LYS A 77 -2.70 19.23 6.02
N LEU A 78 -3.22 18.68 7.11
CA LEU A 78 -4.66 18.50 7.31
C LEU A 78 -5.16 19.31 8.51
N GLU A 79 -6.35 19.87 8.35
CA GLU A 79 -7.02 20.68 9.36
C GLU A 79 -8.34 20.03 9.79
N ASP A 80 -8.81 20.42 10.98
CA ASP A 80 -10.12 20.09 11.54
C ASP A 80 -10.49 18.59 11.45
N MET A 81 -11.64 18.31 10.83
CA MET A 81 -12.22 16.98 10.70
C MET A 81 -11.33 16.03 9.89
N LYS A 82 -10.57 16.53 8.90
CA LYS A 82 -9.72 15.69 8.05
C LYS A 82 -8.56 15.11 8.85
N ARG A 83 -7.97 15.91 9.74
CA ARG A 83 -6.92 15.48 10.65
C ARG A 83 -7.45 14.50 11.69
N LEU A 84 -8.60 14.81 12.31
CA LEU A 84 -9.24 13.90 13.27
C LEU A 84 -9.58 12.54 12.65
N PHE A 85 -10.21 12.55 11.47
CA PHE A 85 -10.50 11.34 10.70
C PHE A 85 -9.23 10.53 10.44
N SER A 86 -8.18 11.17 9.93
CA SER A 86 -6.94 10.49 9.56
C SER A 86 -6.26 9.84 10.77
N ARG A 87 -6.21 10.54 11.91
CA ARG A 87 -5.69 9.99 13.18
C ARG A 87 -6.48 8.78 13.65
N ASN A 88 -7.81 8.86 13.61
CA ASN A 88 -8.68 7.75 14.03
C ASN A 88 -8.49 6.52 13.14
N MET A 89 -8.39 6.71 11.82
CA MET A 89 -8.16 5.62 10.88
C MET A 89 -6.78 4.98 11.08
N MET A 90 -5.72 5.78 11.25
CA MET A 90 -4.39 5.27 11.55
C MET A 90 -4.37 4.43 12.84
N ARG A 91 -5.04 4.90 13.89
CA ARG A 91 -5.14 4.17 15.16
C ARG A 91 -5.89 2.84 14.98
N ALA A 92 -7.02 2.84 14.28
CA ALA A 92 -7.78 1.64 14.01
C ALA A 92 -6.95 0.61 13.22
N ILE A 93 -6.27 1.06 12.16
CA ILE A 93 -5.41 0.22 11.34
C ILE A 93 -4.23 -0.35 12.14
N SER A 94 -3.60 0.46 12.98
CA SER A 94 -2.51 0.01 13.87
C SER A 94 -2.99 -1.05 14.86
N GLN A 95 -4.20 -0.91 15.41
CA GLN A 95 -4.79 -1.90 16.33
C GLN A 95 -5.13 -3.23 15.65
N LEU A 96 -5.43 -3.22 14.35
CA LEU A 96 -5.63 -4.43 13.56
C LEU A 96 -4.31 -5.14 13.20
N GLY A 97 -3.15 -4.55 13.53
CA GLY A 97 -1.83 -5.11 13.22
C GLY A 97 -1.52 -5.19 11.71
N LEU A 98 -2.27 -4.47 10.89
CA LEU A 98 -2.12 -4.48 9.44
C LEU A 98 -0.90 -3.63 9.02
N LYS A 99 -0.08 -4.19 8.12
CA LYS A 99 1.08 -3.52 7.54
C LYS A 99 0.82 -3.24 6.06
N PHE A 100 1.04 -2.00 5.64
CA PHE A 100 0.73 -1.51 4.29
C PHE A 100 1.99 -1.15 3.50
N THR A 101 3.04 -1.97 3.55
CA THR A 101 4.26 -1.69 2.79
C THR A 101 3.95 -1.56 1.31
N LEU A 102 4.25 -0.40 0.74
CA LEU A 102 4.03 -0.11 -0.67
C LEU A 102 5.25 -0.45 -1.50
N MET A 103 5.01 -1.13 -2.62
CA MET A 103 6.02 -1.32 -3.65
C MET A 103 5.74 -0.38 -4.85
N PRO A 104 6.67 0.51 -5.21
CA PRO A 104 6.49 1.37 -6.37
C PRO A 104 6.57 0.57 -7.67
N VAL A 105 5.62 0.82 -8.57
CA VAL A 105 5.59 0.22 -9.91
C VAL A 105 5.10 1.20 -10.96
N SER A 106 5.57 1.03 -12.19
CA SER A 106 4.99 1.68 -13.36
C SER A 106 4.73 0.66 -14.45
N ALA A 107 3.45 0.50 -14.82
CA ALA A 107 3.07 -0.35 -15.94
C ALA A 107 3.52 0.23 -17.29
N LYS A 108 3.85 1.54 -17.36
CA LYS A 108 4.30 2.22 -18.57
C LYS A 108 5.78 1.98 -18.85
N THR A 109 6.62 2.05 -17.82
CA THR A 109 8.08 1.85 -17.94
C THR A 109 8.52 0.44 -17.58
N ASN A 110 7.60 -0.38 -17.04
CA ASN A 110 7.86 -1.71 -16.47
C ASN A 110 8.73 -1.67 -15.19
N ASP A 111 8.89 -0.50 -14.58
CA ASP A 111 9.65 -0.34 -13.34
C ASP A 111 8.95 -1.04 -12.17
N GLY A 112 9.75 -1.66 -11.30
CA GLY A 112 9.28 -2.33 -10.08
C GLY A 112 8.66 -3.72 -10.28
N PHE A 113 8.39 -4.14 -11.53
CA PHE A 113 7.74 -5.43 -11.80
C PHE A 113 8.57 -6.66 -11.43
N ILE A 114 9.91 -6.57 -11.51
CA ILE A 114 10.79 -7.65 -11.05
C ILE A 114 10.61 -7.90 -9.54
N ASN A 115 10.61 -6.82 -8.74
CA ASN A 115 10.38 -6.90 -7.30
C ASN A 115 8.97 -7.41 -6.99
N PHE A 116 7.98 -6.96 -7.76
CA PHE A 116 6.59 -7.39 -7.60
C PHE A 116 6.45 -8.89 -7.87
N ASN A 117 7.03 -9.39 -8.97
CA ASN A 117 7.03 -10.81 -9.29
C ASN A 117 7.66 -11.64 -8.16
N MET A 118 8.85 -11.25 -7.69
CA MET A 118 9.51 -11.95 -6.57
C MET A 118 8.67 -11.95 -5.29
N ALA A 119 7.97 -10.86 -4.98
CA ALA A 119 7.09 -10.79 -3.82
C ALA A 119 5.85 -11.68 -3.98
N LEU A 120 5.29 -11.74 -5.18
CA LEU A 120 4.14 -12.59 -5.49
C LEU A 120 4.51 -14.08 -5.42
N GLU A 121 5.66 -14.47 -5.99
CA GLU A 121 6.18 -15.85 -5.92
C GLU A 121 6.35 -16.32 -4.47
N ARG A 122 6.93 -15.48 -3.61
CA ARG A 122 7.10 -15.80 -2.18
C ARG A 122 5.77 -16.05 -1.47
N ILE A 123 4.73 -15.30 -1.83
CA ILE A 123 3.41 -15.44 -1.21
C ILE A 123 2.68 -16.68 -1.73
N LEU A 124 2.72 -16.93 -3.03
CA LEU A 124 1.95 -18.01 -3.66
C LEU A 124 2.62 -19.39 -3.50
N VAL A 125 3.95 -19.44 -3.51
CA VAL A 125 4.72 -20.70 -3.50
C VAL A 125 5.41 -20.93 -2.16
N GLY A 126 5.19 -20.06 -1.17
CA GLY A 126 5.83 -20.16 0.16
C GLY A 126 7.35 -19.94 0.14
N GLY A 127 7.90 -19.44 -0.98
CA GLY A 127 9.34 -19.19 -1.15
C GLY A 127 10.10 -20.20 -2.00
N ASP A 128 9.47 -21.26 -2.50
CA ASP A 128 10.10 -22.16 -3.48
C ASP A 128 10.11 -21.49 -4.87
N LYS A 129 11.31 -21.30 -5.42
CA LYS A 129 11.51 -20.61 -6.71
C LYS A 129 10.93 -21.43 -7.87
N TYR A 130 10.45 -20.74 -8.90
CA TYR A 130 10.36 -21.30 -10.24
C TYR A 130 11.78 -21.57 -10.76
N THR A 131 12.26 -22.81 -10.66
CA THR A 131 13.33 -23.31 -11.53
C THR A 131 12.69 -23.98 -12.74
N TYR A 132 12.70 -23.29 -13.88
CA TYR A 132 12.75 -23.92 -15.20
C TYR A 132 14.05 -23.50 -15.86
#